data_AF-T0FRH9-F1
#
_entry.id   AF-T0FRH9-F1
#
_cell.length_a   1.000
_cell.length_b   1.000
_cell.length_c   1.000
_cell.angle_alpha   90.00
_cell.angle_beta   90.00
_cell.angle_gamma   90.00
#
_symmetry.space_group_name_H-M   'P 1'
#
loop_
_entity.id
_entity.type
_entity.pdbx_description
1 polymer ?
#
loop_
_entity_poly.entity_id
_entity_poly.type
_entity_poly.pdbx_seq_one_letter_code
_entity_poly.pdbx_strand_id
1 'polypeptide(L)'
;MGSLYKEQKKTNRILTEQTKLKENIAKTNFELQNKRNAELERQNDLIEQEQRNREYQKYLRDFIFEMKSFAEEIGSGKYSEIPAYTAARIVKTRIESEGISSHSFEQLQDKEYYSKAIESLDKVLENSSSKAISEGDLYFEKYQTFLRSIAKKEIAKEYFVNWAKNFLYTFQPDGDEFKRKLSPLAVGLLSASTVLTFFPIPILGGLLALSVTYIWLQKRIIQDYSALFSSISVSTNSIQGIIASPKAVKAIDDSIAESENELRKFRHSNLPEIEKYELPR
;
A
#
# COMPACT_ATOMS: atom_id res chain seq x y z
N MET A 1 72.50 -29.56 33.33
CA MET A 1 71.13 -29.57 32.75
C MET A 1 70.22 -28.40 33.21
N GLY A 2 70.60 -27.56 34.19
CA GLY A 2 69.70 -26.52 34.74
C GLY A 2 69.60 -25.18 33.98
N SER A 3 70.48 -24.87 33.03
CA SER A 3 70.44 -23.60 32.26
C SER A 3 69.47 -23.66 31.08
N LEU A 4 69.51 -24.75 30.30
CA LEU A 4 68.63 -25.01 29.15
C LEU A 4 67.14 -24.98 29.52
N TYR A 5 66.76 -25.58 30.65
CA TYR A 5 65.38 -25.56 31.13
C TYR A 5 64.89 -24.16 31.52
N LYS A 6 65.77 -23.33 32.09
CA LYS A 6 65.46 -21.94 32.45
C LYS A 6 65.29 -21.06 31.21
N GLU A 7 66.12 -21.26 30.19
CA GLU A 7 65.98 -20.55 28.91
C GLU A 7 64.72 -20.96 28.16
N GLN A 8 64.41 -22.26 28.10
CA GLN A 8 63.19 -22.76 27.46
C GLN A 8 61.92 -22.20 28.14
N LYS A 9 61.91 -22.11 29.47
CA LYS A 9 60.81 -21.48 30.23
C LYS A 9 60.67 -19.98 29.94
N LYS A 10 61.79 -19.26 29.76
CA LYS A 10 61.81 -17.84 29.40
C LYS A 10 61.28 -17.62 27.97
N THR A 11 61.70 -18.44 27.02
CA THR A 11 61.23 -18.39 25.62
C THR A 11 59.73 -18.68 25.53
N ASN A 12 59.23 -19.72 26.22
CA ASN A 12 57.80 -20.03 26.25
C ASN A 12 56.96 -18.91 26.85
N ARG A 13 57.47 -18.21 27.88
CA ARG A 13 56.79 -17.07 28.48
C ARG A 13 56.68 -15.90 27.50
N ILE A 14 57.77 -15.56 26.80
CA ILE A 14 57.79 -14.51 25.78
C ILE A 14 56.83 -14.86 24.64
N LEU A 15 56.84 -16.10 24.16
CA LEU A 15 55.93 -16.55 23.10
C LEU A 15 54.46 -16.42 23.53
N THR A 16 54.15 -16.80 24.78
CA THR A 16 52.79 -16.70 25.34
C THR A 16 52.33 -15.23 25.47
N GLU A 17 53.22 -14.34 25.94
CA GLU A 17 52.94 -12.91 26.04
C GLU A 17 52.74 -12.28 24.65
N GLN A 18 53.52 -12.68 23.63
CA GLN A 18 53.33 -12.25 22.25
C GLN A 18 52.01 -12.74 21.65
N THR A 19 51.62 -14.00 21.90
CA THR A 19 50.33 -14.54 21.44
C THR A 19 49.16 -13.79 22.07
N LYS A 20 49.19 -13.55 23.39
CA LYS A 20 48.15 -12.75 24.08
C LYS A 20 48.05 -11.33 23.54
N LEU A 21 49.19 -10.71 23.24
CA LEU A 21 49.23 -9.36 22.66
C LEU A 21 48.62 -9.33 21.25
N LYS A 22 48.94 -10.33 20.41
CA LYS A 22 48.33 -10.50 19.08
C LYS A 22 46.82 -10.74 19.16
N GLU A 23 46.37 -11.59 20.08
CA GLU A 23 44.94 -11.84 20.32
C GLU A 23 44.20 -10.58 20.76
N ASN A 24 44.79 -9.79 21.67
CA ASN A 24 44.20 -8.52 22.11
C ASN A 24 44.12 -7.50 20.97
N ILE A 25 45.16 -7.40 20.13
CA ILE A 25 45.14 -6.54 18.93
C ILE A 25 44.06 -7.00 17.95
N ALA A 26 43.95 -8.31 17.70
CA ALA A 26 42.93 -8.87 16.81
C ALA A 26 41.50 -8.60 17.30
N LYS A 27 41.24 -8.78 18.61
CA LYS A 27 39.95 -8.44 19.22
C LYS A 27 39.63 -6.95 19.11
N THR A 28 40.61 -6.09 19.42
CA THR A 28 40.43 -4.62 19.33
C THR A 28 40.15 -4.19 17.89
N ASN A 29 40.85 -4.77 16.91
CA ASN A 29 40.62 -4.50 15.49
C ASN A 29 39.23 -4.97 15.03
N PHE A 30 38.79 -6.14 15.49
CA PHE A 30 37.46 -6.66 15.20
C PHE A 30 36.35 -5.79 15.79
N GLU A 31 36.50 -5.34 17.05
CA GLU A 31 35.57 -4.39 17.67
C GLU A 31 35.52 -3.05 16.96
N LEU A 32 36.68 -2.53 16.52
CA LEU A 32 36.77 -1.28 15.76
C LEU A 32 36.12 -1.41 14.37
N GLN A 33 36.30 -2.56 13.71
CA GLN A 33 35.62 -2.88 12.46
C GLN A 33 34.10 -2.96 12.64
N ASN A 34 33.62 -3.62 13.69
CA ASN A 34 32.18 -3.70 13.99
C ASN A 34 31.59 -2.32 14.28
N LYS A 35 32.29 -1.46 15.03
CA LYS A 35 31.85 -0.07 15.26
C LYS A 35 31.78 0.72 13.96
N ARG A 36 32.76 0.56 13.08
CA ARG A 36 32.78 1.20 11.76
C ARG A 36 31.62 0.70 10.88
N ASN A 37 31.35 -0.60 10.88
CA ASN A 37 30.25 -1.18 10.11
C ASN A 37 28.88 -0.69 10.63
N ALA A 38 28.67 -0.68 11.94
CA ALA A 38 27.43 -0.16 12.53
C ALA A 38 27.20 1.33 12.23
N GLU A 39 28.28 2.13 12.17
CA GLU A 39 28.17 3.54 11.79
C GLU A 39 27.87 3.72 10.30
N LEU A 40 28.45 2.87 9.43
CA LEU A 40 28.11 2.85 8.00
C LEU A 40 26.65 2.46 7.75
N GLU A 41 26.12 1.49 8.50
CA GLU A 41 24.70 1.11 8.43
C GLU A 41 23.80 2.31 8.79
N ARG A 42 24.09 3.00 9.89
CA ARG A 42 23.34 4.22 10.27
C ARG A 42 23.42 5.32 9.22
N GLN A 43 24.60 5.54 8.63
CA GLN A 43 24.77 6.54 7.57
C GLN A 43 23.96 6.16 6.33
N ASN A 44 23.93 4.89 5.95
CA ASN A 44 23.11 4.41 4.85
C ASN A 44 21.62 4.63 5.13
N ASP A 45 21.13 4.27 6.32
CA ASP A 45 19.73 4.47 6.71
C ASP A 45 19.32 5.96 6.64
N LEU A 46 20.21 6.86 7.09
CA LEU A 46 20.00 8.31 6.99
C LEU A 46 19.95 8.79 5.55
N ILE A 47 20.88 8.33 4.69
CA ILE A 47 20.89 8.69 3.27
C ILE A 47 19.63 8.21 2.57
N GLU A 48 19.20 6.98 2.84
CA GLU A 48 17.96 6.43 2.29
C GLU A 48 16.74 7.23 2.75
N GLN A 49 16.71 7.64 4.03
CA GLN A 49 15.66 8.49 4.56
C GLN A 49 15.65 9.87 3.88
N GLU A 50 16.81 10.50 3.71
CA GLU A 50 16.93 11.78 2.99
C GLU A 50 16.53 11.66 1.51
N GLN A 51 16.83 10.53 0.86
CA GLN A 51 16.38 10.27 -0.50
C GLN A 51 14.85 10.15 -0.56
N ARG A 52 14.24 9.35 0.32
CA ARG A 52 12.77 9.25 0.42
C ARG A 52 12.12 10.60 0.69
N ASN A 53 12.69 11.41 1.59
CA ASN A 53 12.19 12.75 1.88
C ASN A 53 12.27 13.68 0.66
N ARG A 54 13.38 13.64 -0.09
CA ARG A 54 13.54 14.43 -1.32
C ARG A 54 12.55 14.01 -2.41
N GLU A 55 12.34 12.71 -2.60
CA GLU A 55 11.35 12.19 -3.54
C GLU A 55 9.94 12.63 -3.14
N TYR A 56 9.60 12.56 -1.85
CA TYR A 56 8.32 13.02 -1.34
C TYR A 56 8.12 14.52 -1.53
N GLN A 57 9.12 15.35 -1.21
CA GLN A 57 9.05 16.80 -1.46
C GLN A 57 8.92 17.14 -2.95
N LYS A 58 9.58 16.39 -3.83
CA LYS A 58 9.43 16.54 -5.28
C LYS A 58 8.00 16.21 -5.71
N TYR A 59 7.45 15.08 -5.25
CA TYR A 59 6.07 14.69 -5.50
C TYR A 59 5.09 15.78 -5.04
N LEU A 60 5.24 16.29 -3.81
CA LEU A 60 4.40 17.35 -3.28
C LEU A 60 4.44 18.61 -4.15
N ARG A 61 5.63 19.01 -4.61
CA ARG A 61 5.78 20.16 -5.50
C ARG A 61 5.06 19.96 -6.82
N ASP A 62 5.28 18.83 -7.48
CA ASP A 62 4.67 18.53 -8.78
C ASP A 62 3.13 18.50 -8.64
N PHE A 63 2.64 17.87 -7.56
CA PHE A 63 1.22 17.83 -7.22
C PHE A 63 0.64 19.22 -7.01
N ILE A 64 1.25 20.07 -6.16
CA ILE A 64 0.66 21.37 -5.85
C ILE A 64 0.72 22.34 -7.03
N PHE A 65 1.73 22.20 -7.88
CA PHE A 65 1.82 22.96 -9.12
C PHE A 65 0.65 22.61 -10.07
N GLU A 66 0.33 21.32 -10.22
CA GLU A 66 -0.84 20.86 -10.98
C GLU A 66 -2.14 21.41 -10.37
N MET A 67 -2.33 21.25 -9.06
CA MET A 67 -3.55 21.69 -8.36
C MET A 67 -3.74 23.21 -8.43
N LYS A 68 -2.65 23.99 -8.34
CA LYS A 68 -2.67 25.44 -8.54
C LYS A 68 -3.13 25.79 -9.95
N SER A 69 -2.56 25.14 -10.97
CA SER A 69 -2.94 25.37 -12.38
C SER A 69 -4.43 25.11 -12.59
N PHE A 70 -4.96 24.03 -12.00
CA PHE A 70 -6.38 23.72 -12.04
C PHE A 70 -7.23 24.77 -11.31
N ALA A 71 -6.83 25.18 -10.12
CA ALA A 71 -7.53 26.19 -9.35
C ALA A 71 -7.60 27.56 -10.06
N GLU A 72 -6.52 27.96 -10.75
CA GLU A 72 -6.46 29.17 -11.56
C GLU A 72 -7.37 29.06 -12.79
N GLU A 73 -7.39 27.91 -13.46
CA GLU A 73 -8.25 27.71 -14.62
C GLU A 73 -9.73 27.67 -14.24
N ILE A 74 -10.10 26.98 -13.17
CA ILE A 74 -11.48 26.91 -12.68
C ILE A 74 -11.95 28.31 -12.25
N GLY A 75 -11.10 29.06 -11.53
CA GLY A 75 -11.38 30.43 -11.10
C GLY A 75 -11.41 31.48 -12.22
N SER A 76 -10.97 31.15 -13.44
CA SER A 76 -10.90 32.09 -14.57
C SER A 76 -12.27 32.48 -15.16
N GLY A 77 -13.36 31.80 -14.75
CA GLY A 77 -14.70 32.00 -15.32
C GLY A 77 -14.91 31.37 -16.70
N LYS A 78 -13.98 30.51 -17.14
CA LYS A 78 -14.06 29.77 -18.41
C LYS A 78 -15.22 28.77 -18.45
N TYR A 79 -15.60 28.22 -17.31
CA TYR A 79 -16.65 27.21 -17.18
C TYR A 79 -17.97 27.84 -16.74
N SER A 80 -19.08 27.21 -17.13
CA SER A 80 -20.37 27.54 -16.52
C SER A 80 -20.38 27.13 -15.04
N GLU A 81 -21.30 27.71 -14.27
CA GLU A 81 -21.29 27.65 -12.80
C GLU A 81 -21.30 26.21 -12.24
N ILE A 82 -22.13 25.32 -12.78
CA ILE A 82 -22.23 23.91 -12.33
C ILE A 82 -20.91 23.13 -12.57
N PRO A 83 -20.33 23.10 -13.79
CA PRO A 83 -19.01 22.51 -14.02
C PRO A 83 -17.91 23.16 -13.17
N ALA A 84 -17.89 24.49 -13.03
CA ALA A 84 -16.88 25.19 -12.22
C ALA A 84 -16.93 24.75 -10.75
N TYR A 85 -18.12 24.73 -10.15
CA TYR A 85 -18.36 24.24 -8.81
C TYR A 85 -17.91 22.78 -8.66
N THR A 86 -18.33 21.92 -9.58
CA THR A 86 -18.05 20.48 -9.53
C THR A 86 -16.54 20.21 -9.65
N ALA A 87 -15.87 20.88 -10.59
CA ALA A 87 -14.42 20.79 -10.75
C ALA A 87 -13.69 21.29 -9.49
N ALA A 88 -14.12 22.42 -8.93
CA ALA A 88 -13.55 22.95 -7.69
C ALA A 88 -13.68 21.95 -6.53
N ARG A 89 -14.85 21.31 -6.41
CA ARG A 89 -15.12 20.29 -5.38
C ARG A 89 -14.21 19.08 -5.53
N ILE A 90 -14.01 18.59 -6.76
CA ILE A 90 -13.13 17.47 -7.07
C ILE A 90 -11.67 17.79 -6.73
N VAL A 91 -11.15 18.92 -7.24
CA VAL A 91 -9.76 19.34 -7.00
C VAL A 91 -9.51 19.57 -5.51
N LYS A 92 -10.43 20.26 -4.81
CA LYS A 92 -10.32 20.48 -3.36
C LYS A 92 -10.28 19.17 -2.59
N THR A 93 -11.18 18.23 -2.90
CA THR A 93 -11.18 16.92 -2.25
C THR A 93 -9.89 16.15 -2.52
N ARG A 94 -9.33 16.23 -3.74
CA ARG A 94 -8.05 15.60 -4.07
C ARG A 94 -6.93 16.14 -3.19
N ILE A 95 -6.83 17.46 -3.02
CA ILE A 95 -5.86 18.09 -2.11
C ILE A 95 -6.06 17.61 -0.67
N GLU A 96 -7.31 17.59 -0.19
CA GLU A 96 -7.63 17.14 1.17
C GLU A 96 -7.29 15.65 1.40
N SER A 97 -7.49 14.80 0.37
CA SER A 97 -7.22 13.36 0.45
C SER A 97 -5.74 13.01 0.56
N GLU A 98 -4.84 13.87 0.05
CA GLU A 98 -3.40 13.71 0.24
C GLU A 98 -2.98 14.00 1.70
N GLY A 99 -3.87 14.56 2.53
CA GLY A 99 -3.57 14.94 3.90
C GLY A 99 -2.52 16.04 4.00
N ILE A 100 -2.33 16.81 2.93
CA ILE A 100 -1.31 17.86 2.85
C ILE A 100 -1.84 19.19 3.35
N SER A 101 -0.97 19.94 4.01
CA SER A 101 -1.22 21.31 4.43
C SER A 101 -0.08 22.21 3.94
N SER A 102 -0.22 23.52 4.15
CA SER A 102 0.90 24.45 3.92
C SER A 102 2.16 24.09 4.71
N HIS A 103 2.08 23.32 5.80
CA HIS A 103 3.24 22.87 6.57
C HIS A 103 3.95 21.67 5.96
N SER A 104 3.33 20.96 5.01
CA SER A 104 3.91 19.79 4.34
C SER A 104 5.06 20.16 3.39
N PHE A 105 5.13 21.43 2.97
CA PHE A 105 6.12 21.91 2.02
C PHE A 105 7.31 22.55 2.72
N GLU A 106 8.53 22.28 2.26
CA GLU A 106 9.73 22.94 2.79
C GLU A 106 9.90 24.36 2.23
N GLN A 107 9.63 24.54 0.93
CA GLN A 107 9.88 25.80 0.24
C GLN A 107 8.72 26.79 0.41
N LEU A 108 9.03 28.05 0.73
CA LEU A 108 8.02 29.10 0.92
C LEU A 108 7.10 29.30 -0.30
N GLN A 109 7.66 29.20 -1.51
CA GLN A 109 6.91 29.34 -2.75
C GLN A 109 5.83 28.25 -2.90
N ASP A 110 6.16 27.00 -2.55
CA ASP A 110 5.23 25.88 -2.63
C ASP A 110 4.08 26.03 -1.60
N LYS A 111 4.37 26.62 -0.43
CA LYS A 111 3.34 26.99 0.57
C LYS A 111 2.39 28.07 0.06
N GLU A 112 2.93 29.06 -0.65
CA GLU A 112 2.14 30.14 -1.24
C GLU A 112 1.27 29.60 -2.38
N TYR A 113 1.80 28.70 -3.21
CA TYR A 113 1.03 27.99 -4.24
C TYR A 113 -0.13 27.21 -3.64
N TYR A 114 0.10 26.46 -2.56
CA TYR A 114 -0.97 25.79 -1.84
C TYR A 114 -2.05 26.75 -1.36
N SER A 115 -1.63 27.82 -0.69
CA SER A 115 -2.58 28.78 -0.10
C SER A 115 -3.45 29.46 -1.17
N LYS A 116 -2.83 29.87 -2.29
CA LYS A 116 -3.55 30.46 -3.43
C LYS A 116 -4.49 29.47 -4.11
N ALA A 117 -4.08 28.22 -4.25
CA ALA A 117 -4.93 27.18 -4.85
C ALA A 117 -6.19 26.97 -4.00
N ILE A 118 -6.04 26.79 -2.68
CA ILE A 118 -7.16 26.63 -1.76
C ILE A 118 -8.06 27.86 -1.76
N GLU A 119 -7.50 29.07 -1.64
CA GLU A 119 -8.29 30.31 -1.65
C GLU A 119 -9.11 30.48 -2.94
N SER A 120 -8.53 30.15 -4.10
CA SER A 120 -9.21 30.22 -5.39
C SER A 120 -10.38 29.23 -5.46
N LEU A 121 -10.16 27.98 -5.03
CA LEU A 121 -11.19 26.94 -5.00
C LEU A 121 -12.32 27.31 -4.02
N ASP A 122 -11.97 27.80 -2.84
CA ASP A 122 -12.95 28.22 -1.83
C ASP A 122 -13.84 29.36 -2.34
N LYS A 123 -13.26 30.35 -3.01
CA LYS A 123 -14.04 31.42 -3.65
C LYS A 123 -15.03 30.89 -4.69
N VAL A 124 -14.66 29.89 -5.48
CA VAL A 124 -15.59 29.28 -6.45
C VAL A 124 -16.74 28.57 -5.72
N LEU A 125 -16.42 27.79 -4.70
CA LEU A 125 -17.41 27.04 -3.92
C LEU A 125 -18.37 27.97 -3.15
N GLU A 126 -17.85 29.03 -2.51
CA GLU A 126 -18.62 29.99 -1.70
C GLU A 126 -19.53 30.90 -2.53
N ASN A 127 -19.11 31.27 -3.74
CA ASN A 127 -19.89 32.15 -4.62
C ASN A 127 -20.90 31.40 -5.49
N SER A 128 -20.94 30.07 -5.42
CA SER A 128 -21.82 29.25 -6.26
C SER A 128 -23.28 29.33 -5.80
N SER A 129 -24.18 29.39 -6.77
CA SER A 129 -25.63 29.36 -6.53
C SER A 129 -26.07 28.06 -5.88
N SER A 130 -27.22 28.09 -5.19
CA SER A 130 -27.82 26.89 -4.57
C SER A 130 -28.07 25.78 -5.59
N LYS A 131 -28.37 26.14 -6.84
CA LYS A 131 -28.54 25.20 -7.95
C LYS A 131 -27.22 24.50 -8.28
N ALA A 132 -26.15 25.27 -8.48
CA ALA A 132 -24.83 24.74 -8.79
C ALA A 132 -24.31 23.81 -7.69
N ILE A 133 -24.51 24.20 -6.42
CA ILE A 133 -24.22 23.35 -5.26
C ILE A 133 -24.97 22.02 -5.35
N SER A 134 -26.31 22.06 -5.47
CA SER A 134 -27.12 20.85 -5.45
C SER A 134 -26.84 19.88 -6.61
N GLU A 135 -26.65 20.39 -7.83
CA GLU A 135 -26.40 19.55 -9.01
C GLU A 135 -24.95 19.04 -9.01
N GLY A 136 -23.99 19.88 -8.61
CA GLY A 136 -22.59 19.50 -8.54
C GLY A 136 -22.28 18.53 -7.42
N ASP A 137 -22.89 18.69 -6.24
CA ASP A 137 -22.76 17.71 -5.15
C ASP A 137 -23.35 16.36 -5.55
N LEU A 138 -24.50 16.34 -6.23
CA LEU A 138 -25.10 15.10 -6.73
C LEU A 138 -24.19 14.40 -7.75
N TYR A 139 -23.56 15.14 -8.65
CA TYR A 139 -22.55 14.58 -9.56
C TYR A 139 -21.36 14.03 -8.77
N PHE A 140 -20.83 14.83 -7.85
CA PHE A 140 -19.65 14.51 -7.06
C PHE A 140 -19.85 13.26 -6.20
N GLU A 141 -21.01 13.10 -5.56
CA GLU A 141 -21.35 11.89 -4.79
C GLU A 141 -21.38 10.63 -5.66
N LYS A 142 -21.97 10.72 -6.86
CA LYS A 142 -21.98 9.61 -7.82
C LYS A 142 -20.57 9.27 -8.30
N TYR A 143 -19.78 10.30 -8.64
CA TYR A 143 -18.37 10.16 -9.02
C TYR A 143 -17.56 9.45 -7.92
N GLN A 144 -17.69 9.91 -6.67
CA GLN A 144 -17.03 9.30 -5.51
C GLN A 144 -17.48 7.84 -5.28
N THR A 145 -18.76 7.55 -5.52
CA THR A 145 -19.29 6.17 -5.41
C THR A 145 -18.62 5.23 -6.42
N PHE A 146 -18.43 5.68 -7.67
CA PHE A 146 -17.66 4.92 -8.66
C PHE A 146 -16.22 4.69 -8.20
N LEU A 147 -15.53 5.74 -7.74
CA LEU A 147 -14.15 5.64 -7.27
C LEU A 147 -14.00 4.66 -6.11
N ARG A 148 -14.88 4.73 -5.10
CA ARG A 148 -14.86 3.80 -3.95
C ARG A 148 -15.13 2.37 -4.37
N SER A 149 -16.08 2.16 -5.27
CA SER A 149 -16.38 0.82 -5.83
C SER A 149 -15.16 0.22 -6.54
N ILE A 150 -14.48 1.00 -7.38
CA ILE A 150 -13.27 0.55 -8.08
C ILE A 150 -12.15 0.27 -7.08
N ALA A 151 -11.88 1.18 -6.14
CA ALA A 151 -10.85 0.98 -5.12
C ALA A 151 -11.10 -0.29 -4.28
N LYS A 152 -12.36 -0.55 -3.91
CA LYS A 152 -12.74 -1.77 -3.18
C LYS A 152 -12.45 -3.04 -3.99
N LYS A 153 -12.69 -3.01 -5.30
CA LYS A 153 -12.35 -4.10 -6.22
C LYS A 153 -10.84 -4.29 -6.36
N GLU A 154 -10.07 -3.21 -6.48
CA GLU A 154 -8.60 -3.25 -6.55
C GLU A 154 -7.99 -3.90 -5.30
N ILE A 155 -8.47 -3.53 -4.10
CA ILE A 155 -8.03 -4.15 -2.86
C ILE A 155 -8.39 -5.65 -2.83
N ALA A 156 -9.60 -6.02 -3.27
CA ALA A 156 -10.01 -7.42 -3.37
C ALA A 156 -9.12 -8.20 -4.35
N LYS A 157 -8.76 -7.61 -5.49
CA LYS A 157 -7.83 -8.18 -6.47
C LYS A 157 -6.47 -8.43 -5.83
N GLU A 158 -5.88 -7.44 -5.18
CA GLU A 158 -4.55 -7.57 -4.54
C GLU A 158 -4.52 -8.70 -3.52
N TYR A 159 -5.61 -8.87 -2.76
CA TYR A 159 -5.76 -10.01 -1.87
C TYR A 159 -5.70 -11.35 -2.61
N PHE A 160 -6.47 -11.53 -3.68
CA PHE A 160 -6.50 -12.80 -4.41
C PHE A 160 -5.23 -13.07 -5.21
N VAL A 161 -4.54 -12.03 -5.68
CA VAL A 161 -3.18 -12.17 -6.26
C VAL A 161 -2.21 -12.71 -5.21
N ASN A 162 -2.31 -12.23 -3.97
CA ASN A 162 -1.47 -12.66 -2.85
C ASN A 162 -2.13 -13.72 -1.95
N TRP A 163 -3.13 -14.45 -2.46
CA TRP A 163 -3.97 -15.35 -1.64
C TRP A 163 -3.15 -16.39 -0.88
N ALA A 164 -2.14 -16.98 -1.51
CA ALA A 164 -1.27 -17.98 -0.88
C ALA A 164 -0.47 -17.43 0.31
N LYS A 165 -0.21 -16.12 0.38
CA LYS A 165 0.42 -15.46 1.54
C LYS A 165 -0.61 -15.05 2.60
N ASN A 166 -1.86 -14.85 2.20
CA ASN A 166 -2.90 -14.26 3.03
C ASN A 166 -4.01 -15.24 3.44
N PHE A 167 -3.94 -16.53 3.09
CA PHE A 167 -5.02 -17.52 3.31
C PHE A 167 -5.36 -17.78 4.80
N LEU A 168 -4.47 -17.41 5.72
CA LEU A 168 -4.72 -17.44 7.18
C LEU A 168 -5.65 -16.31 7.64
N TYR A 169 -5.96 -15.35 6.76
CA TYR A 169 -6.83 -14.22 7.04
C TYR A 169 -7.97 -14.17 6.02
N THR A 170 -9.19 -14.02 6.52
CA THR A 170 -10.35 -13.64 5.69
C THR A 170 -10.50 -12.13 5.74
N PHE A 171 -10.66 -11.50 4.58
CA PHE A 171 -11.15 -10.13 4.50
C PHE A 171 -12.66 -10.12 4.56
N GLN A 172 -13.22 -9.49 5.60
CA GLN A 172 -14.64 -9.17 5.65
C GLN A 172 -14.80 -7.68 5.30
N PRO A 173 -15.78 -7.33 4.44
CA PRO A 173 -16.11 -5.94 4.21
C PRO A 173 -16.63 -5.29 5.51
N ASP A 174 -16.06 -4.15 5.89
CA ASP A 174 -16.51 -3.32 7.01
C ASP A 174 -16.54 -1.84 6.58
N GLY A 175 -17.68 -1.42 6.02
CA GLY A 175 -17.80 -0.10 5.41
C GLY A 175 -16.85 0.07 4.22
N ASP A 176 -16.00 1.09 4.29
CA ASP A 176 -14.99 1.44 3.27
C ASP A 176 -13.65 0.70 3.47
N GLU A 177 -13.50 -0.07 4.56
CA GLU A 177 -12.26 -0.78 4.90
C GLU A 177 -12.45 -2.30 4.94
N PHE A 178 -11.33 -3.01 4.84
CA PHE A 178 -11.28 -4.46 4.92
C PHE A 178 -10.68 -4.89 6.26
N LYS A 179 -11.50 -5.43 7.16
CA LYS A 179 -10.99 -5.99 8.42
C LYS A 179 -10.38 -7.36 8.19
N ARG A 180 -9.10 -7.51 8.56
CA ARG A 180 -8.44 -8.83 8.65
C ARG A 180 -9.00 -9.57 9.86
N LYS A 181 -9.79 -10.61 9.61
CA LYS A 181 -10.13 -11.60 10.63
C LYS A 181 -9.31 -12.85 10.40
N LEU A 182 -8.95 -13.55 11.47
CA LEU A 182 -8.44 -14.93 11.34
C LEU A 182 -9.47 -15.70 10.51
N SER A 183 -8.99 -16.32 9.44
CA SER A 183 -9.87 -17.16 8.64
C SER A 183 -10.37 -18.31 9.52
N PRO A 184 -11.61 -18.79 9.34
CA PRO A 184 -12.06 -20.06 9.94
C PRO A 184 -11.08 -21.22 9.65
N LEU A 185 -10.29 -21.09 8.58
CA LEU A 185 -9.17 -21.94 8.19
C LEU A 185 -7.95 -21.83 9.13
N ALA A 186 -7.55 -20.65 9.58
CA ALA A 186 -6.47 -20.51 10.56
C ALA A 186 -6.85 -21.15 11.91
N VAL A 187 -8.11 -21.01 12.32
CA VAL A 187 -8.65 -21.70 13.52
C VAL A 187 -8.62 -23.23 13.33
N GLY A 188 -8.94 -23.72 12.12
CA GLY A 188 -8.88 -25.15 11.76
C GLY A 188 -7.46 -25.72 11.62
N LEU A 189 -6.52 -24.95 11.06
CA LEU A 189 -5.11 -25.37 10.89
C LEU A 189 -4.35 -25.35 12.23
N LEU A 190 -4.62 -24.36 13.09
CA LEU A 190 -4.06 -24.31 14.44
C LEU A 190 -4.55 -25.49 15.30
N SER A 191 -5.78 -25.96 15.10
CA SER A 191 -6.32 -27.14 15.79
C SER A 191 -5.80 -28.47 15.20
N ALA A 192 -5.50 -28.54 13.90
CA ALA A 192 -4.87 -29.71 13.28
C ALA A 192 -3.36 -29.84 13.59
N SER A 193 -2.65 -28.72 13.80
CA SER A 193 -1.23 -28.68 14.20
C SER A 193 -0.97 -29.44 15.51
N THR A 194 -1.92 -29.38 16.46
CA THR A 194 -1.88 -30.15 17.71
C THR A 194 -1.93 -31.67 17.52
N VAL A 195 -2.35 -32.19 16.36
CA VAL A 195 -2.46 -33.64 16.10
C VAL A 195 -1.19 -34.20 15.45
N LEU A 196 -0.51 -33.42 14.60
CA LEU A 196 0.71 -33.84 13.90
C LEU A 196 1.95 -33.95 14.82
N THR A 197 1.93 -33.31 15.98
CA THR A 197 2.97 -33.45 17.01
C THR A 197 2.95 -34.82 17.70
N PHE A 198 1.86 -35.60 17.57
CA PHE A 198 1.72 -36.91 18.21
C PHE A 198 1.82 -38.11 17.26
N PHE A 199 1.83 -37.91 15.93
CA PHE A 199 1.93 -38.99 14.94
C PHE A 199 2.83 -38.60 13.76
N PRO A 200 4.02 -39.21 13.58
CA PRO A 200 4.91 -38.90 12.47
C PRO A 200 4.38 -39.54 11.17
N ILE A 201 3.87 -38.74 10.25
CA ILE A 201 3.44 -39.19 8.91
C ILE A 201 4.61 -39.03 7.92
N PRO A 202 4.88 -40.01 7.03
CA PRO A 202 5.97 -39.92 6.05
C PRO A 202 5.83 -38.73 5.09
N ILE A 203 6.97 -38.17 4.65
CA ILE A 203 7.09 -36.95 3.83
C ILE A 203 6.23 -36.99 2.54
N LEU A 204 6.08 -38.15 1.90
CA LEU A 204 5.22 -38.34 0.72
C LEU A 204 3.72 -38.23 1.03
N GLY A 205 3.28 -38.71 2.20
CA GLY A 205 1.91 -38.53 2.68
C GLY A 205 1.61 -37.06 3.02
N GLY A 206 2.62 -36.34 3.51
CA GLY A 206 2.54 -34.89 3.75
C GLY A 206 2.30 -34.08 2.48
N LEU A 207 2.99 -34.36 1.38
CA LEU A 207 2.81 -33.66 0.10
C LEU A 207 1.43 -33.91 -0.54
N LEU A 208 0.94 -35.16 -0.50
CA LEU A 208 -0.40 -35.48 -0.99
C LEU A 208 -1.49 -34.87 -0.10
N ALA A 209 -1.32 -34.87 1.22
CA ALA A 209 -2.23 -34.19 2.14
C ALA A 209 -2.26 -32.67 1.89
N LEU A 210 -1.11 -32.03 1.67
CA LEU A 210 -1.03 -30.61 1.32
C LEU A 210 -1.77 -30.31 0.00
N SER A 211 -1.61 -31.15 -1.01
CA SER A 211 -2.30 -31.00 -2.30
C SER A 211 -3.82 -31.13 -2.18
N VAL A 212 -4.30 -32.11 -1.39
CA VAL A 212 -5.72 -32.30 -1.10
C VAL A 212 -6.29 -31.13 -0.30
N THR A 213 -5.56 -30.65 0.72
CA THR A 213 -5.97 -29.46 1.47
C THR A 213 -6.02 -28.23 0.57
N TYR A 214 -5.06 -28.02 -0.33
CA TYR A 214 -5.05 -26.92 -1.30
C TYR A 214 -6.27 -26.96 -2.23
N ILE A 215 -6.62 -28.13 -2.79
CA ILE A 215 -7.81 -28.29 -3.64
C ILE A 215 -9.10 -27.99 -2.86
N TRP A 216 -9.19 -28.47 -1.61
CA TRP A 216 -10.34 -28.20 -0.74
C TRP A 216 -10.45 -26.71 -0.38
N LEU A 217 -9.31 -26.07 -0.08
CA LEU A 217 -9.18 -24.64 0.14
C LEU A 217 -9.67 -23.83 -1.08
N GLN A 218 -9.26 -24.20 -2.29
CA GLN A 218 -9.70 -23.55 -3.53
C GLN A 218 -11.22 -23.67 -3.73
N LYS A 219 -11.84 -24.80 -3.37
CA LYS A 219 -13.29 -24.97 -3.44
C LYS A 219 -14.06 -24.10 -2.43
N ARG A 220 -13.49 -23.79 -1.27
CA ARG A 220 -14.14 -22.95 -0.24
C ARG A 220 -14.12 -21.46 -0.53
N ILE A 221 -13.25 -20.98 -1.42
CA ILE A 221 -13.16 -19.56 -1.78
C ILE A 221 -14.53 -18.98 -2.15
N ILE A 222 -15.35 -19.70 -2.91
CA ILE A 222 -16.68 -19.23 -3.31
C ILE A 222 -17.62 -19.07 -2.12
N GLN A 223 -17.56 -19.98 -1.15
CA GLN A 223 -18.46 -19.97 0.01
C GLN A 223 -18.01 -18.90 1.02
N ASP A 224 -16.73 -18.93 1.40
CA ASP A 224 -16.17 -18.09 2.45
C ASP A 224 -16.08 -16.61 2.03
N TYR A 225 -15.96 -16.33 0.73
CA TYR A 225 -15.89 -14.96 0.18
C TYR A 225 -17.13 -14.58 -0.66
N SER A 226 -18.23 -15.32 -0.56
CA SER A 226 -19.49 -15.02 -1.28
C SER A 226 -20.00 -13.60 -1.00
N ALA A 227 -19.98 -13.17 0.27
CA ALA A 227 -20.36 -11.82 0.67
C ALA A 227 -19.42 -10.75 0.09
N LEU A 228 -18.12 -11.05 -0.01
CA LEU A 228 -17.13 -10.18 -0.63
C LEU A 228 -17.44 -10.01 -2.12
N PHE A 229 -17.56 -11.12 -2.86
CA PHE A 229 -17.89 -11.12 -4.30
C PHE A 229 -19.21 -10.40 -4.60
N SER A 230 -20.25 -10.66 -3.80
CA SER A 230 -21.52 -9.95 -3.93
C SER A 230 -21.36 -8.44 -3.68
N SER A 231 -20.54 -8.04 -2.72
CA SER A 231 -20.33 -6.63 -2.38
C SER A 231 -19.50 -5.85 -3.41
N ILE A 232 -18.87 -6.55 -4.36
CA ILE A 232 -18.11 -5.97 -5.48
C ILE A 232 -18.75 -6.31 -6.83
N SER A 233 -20.00 -6.80 -6.83
CA SER A 233 -20.76 -7.17 -8.03
C SER A 233 -20.10 -8.22 -8.92
N VAL A 234 -19.31 -9.13 -8.34
CA VAL A 234 -18.68 -10.24 -9.06
C VAL A 234 -19.53 -11.50 -8.95
N SER A 235 -19.90 -12.08 -10.10
CA SER A 235 -20.63 -13.35 -10.15
C SER A 235 -19.71 -14.51 -9.76
N THR A 236 -20.15 -15.32 -8.78
CA THR A 236 -19.40 -16.50 -8.31
C THR A 236 -19.49 -17.71 -9.25
N ASN A 237 -20.36 -17.65 -10.26
CA ASN A 237 -20.65 -18.78 -11.14
C ASN A 237 -19.43 -19.21 -11.98
N SER A 238 -18.53 -18.28 -12.33
CA SER A 238 -17.32 -18.53 -13.12
C SER A 238 -16.09 -18.93 -12.31
N ILE A 239 -16.13 -18.77 -10.97
CA ILE A 239 -14.97 -18.91 -10.06
C ILE A 239 -14.73 -20.38 -9.64
N GLN A 240 -15.58 -21.33 -10.08
CA GLN A 240 -15.53 -22.73 -9.63
C GLN A 240 -14.27 -23.50 -10.09
N GLY A 241 -13.73 -24.34 -9.20
CA GLY A 241 -12.70 -25.35 -9.52
C GLY A 241 -11.41 -25.27 -8.70
N ILE A 242 -10.37 -25.98 -9.15
CA ILE A 242 -9.05 -26.11 -8.48
C ILE A 242 -8.18 -24.84 -8.64
N ILE A 243 -8.59 -23.91 -9.50
CA ILE A 243 -7.92 -22.63 -9.81
C ILE A 243 -8.82 -21.43 -9.50
N ALA A 244 -9.58 -21.52 -8.41
CA ALA A 244 -10.55 -20.50 -8.01
C ALA A 244 -9.90 -19.14 -7.76
N SER A 245 -8.69 -19.08 -7.20
CA SER A 245 -8.01 -17.78 -6.96
C SER A 245 -7.64 -17.03 -8.25
N PRO A 246 -6.95 -17.64 -9.25
CA PRO A 246 -6.74 -16.99 -10.55
C PRO A 246 -8.04 -16.59 -11.27
N LYS A 247 -9.09 -17.41 -11.16
CA LYS A 247 -10.40 -17.09 -11.75
C LYS A 247 -11.09 -15.93 -11.03
N ALA A 248 -10.93 -15.84 -9.71
CA ALA A 248 -11.41 -14.72 -8.91
C ALA A 248 -10.68 -13.42 -9.30
N VAL A 249 -9.36 -13.44 -9.44
CA VAL A 249 -8.57 -12.29 -9.93
C VAL A 249 -9.13 -11.82 -11.29
N LYS A 250 -9.30 -12.74 -12.24
CA LYS A 250 -9.84 -12.41 -13.56
C LYS A 250 -11.26 -11.82 -13.49
N ALA A 251 -12.15 -12.42 -12.70
CA ALA A 251 -13.52 -11.93 -12.58
C ALA A 251 -13.59 -10.55 -11.90
N ILE A 252 -12.68 -10.26 -10.96
CA ILE A 252 -12.54 -8.95 -10.35
C ILE A 252 -11.98 -7.95 -11.37
N ASP A 253 -10.97 -8.33 -12.17
CA ASP A 253 -10.42 -7.49 -13.24
C ASP A 253 -11.48 -7.11 -14.28
N ASP A 254 -12.27 -8.08 -14.75
CA ASP A 254 -13.37 -7.84 -15.68
C ASP A 254 -14.40 -6.86 -15.07
N SER A 255 -14.68 -6.99 -13.77
CA SER A 255 -15.60 -6.10 -13.04
C SER A 255 -15.02 -4.70 -12.76
N ILE A 256 -13.70 -4.56 -12.63
CA ILE A 256 -13.01 -3.27 -12.56
C ILE A 256 -13.15 -2.57 -13.91
N ALA A 257 -12.80 -3.24 -15.00
CA ALA A 257 -12.89 -2.69 -16.36
C ALA A 257 -14.32 -2.27 -16.72
N GLU A 258 -15.34 -3.02 -16.27
CA GLU A 258 -16.74 -2.63 -16.43
C GLU A 258 -17.06 -1.33 -15.68
N SER A 259 -16.68 -1.22 -14.40
CA SER A 259 -16.90 0.02 -13.62
C SER A 259 -16.10 1.22 -14.12
N GLU A 260 -14.88 1.03 -14.62
CA GLU A 260 -14.11 2.09 -15.27
C GLU A 260 -14.79 2.58 -16.55
N ASN A 261 -15.34 1.66 -17.35
CA ASN A 261 -16.10 2.01 -18.54
C ASN A 261 -17.40 2.75 -18.21
N GLU A 262 -18.12 2.33 -17.16
CA GLU A 262 -19.29 3.04 -16.64
C GLU A 262 -18.93 4.43 -16.14
N LEU A 263 -17.84 4.56 -15.36
CA LEU A 263 -17.33 5.84 -14.90
C LEU A 263 -16.99 6.76 -16.09
N ARG A 264 -16.28 6.24 -17.11
CA ARG A 264 -15.99 7.01 -18.33
C ARG A 264 -17.27 7.48 -19.03
N LYS A 265 -18.27 6.61 -19.18
CA LYS A 265 -19.58 6.99 -19.76
C LYS A 265 -20.28 8.05 -18.93
N PHE A 266 -20.26 7.92 -17.60
CA PHE A 266 -20.83 8.90 -16.68
C PHE A 266 -20.16 10.27 -16.85
N ARG A 267 -18.82 10.33 -16.84
CA ARG A 267 -18.04 11.56 -17.06
C ARG A 267 -18.40 12.24 -18.39
N HIS A 268 -18.31 11.50 -19.48
CA HIS A 268 -18.56 12.02 -20.84
C HIS A 268 -20.01 12.49 -21.06
N SER A 269 -20.99 11.86 -20.42
CA SER A 269 -22.41 12.17 -20.64
C SER A 269 -22.95 13.30 -19.76
N ASN A 270 -22.28 13.62 -18.64
CA ASN A 270 -22.78 14.60 -17.68
C ASN A 270 -21.94 15.89 -17.71
N LEU A 271 -20.63 15.81 -17.50
CA LEU A 271 -19.75 16.99 -17.42
C LEU A 271 -18.41 16.74 -18.16
N PRO A 272 -18.41 16.59 -19.50
CA PRO A 272 -17.19 16.28 -20.26
C PRO A 272 -16.12 17.37 -20.15
N GLU A 273 -16.51 18.61 -19.87
CA GLU A 273 -15.61 19.77 -19.79
C GLU A 273 -14.63 19.72 -18.61
N ILE A 274 -14.95 18.94 -17.57
CA ILE A 274 -14.19 18.86 -16.32
C ILE A 274 -13.41 17.55 -16.16
N GLU A 275 -13.45 16.66 -17.15
CA GLU A 275 -12.84 15.33 -17.09
C GLU A 275 -11.34 15.37 -16.72
N LYS A 276 -10.61 16.40 -17.15
CA LYS A 276 -9.18 16.57 -16.82
C LYS A 276 -8.89 16.86 -15.33
N TYR A 277 -9.88 17.31 -14.57
CA TYR A 277 -9.75 17.60 -13.14
C TYR A 277 -10.00 16.35 -12.29
N GLU A 278 -10.61 15.33 -12.89
CA GLU A 278 -10.89 14.05 -12.28
C GLU A 278 -9.64 13.17 -12.27
N LEU A 279 -9.60 12.20 -11.36
CA LEU A 279 -8.47 11.27 -11.28
C LEU A 279 -8.35 10.48 -12.61
N PRO A 280 -7.16 10.45 -13.23
CA PRO A 280 -6.91 9.54 -14.33
C PRO A 280 -7.01 8.11 -13.80
N ARG A 281 -7.91 7.33 -14.39
CA ARG A 281 -8.01 5.88 -14.24
C ARG A 281 -8.23 5.31 -15.63
#